data_AF-A0A4Y2AJM2-F1
#
_entry.id   AF-A0A4Y2AJM2-F1
#
_cell.length_a   1.000
_cell.length_b   1.000
_cell.length_c   1.000
_cell.angle_alpha   90.00
_cell.angle_beta   90.00
_cell.angle_gamma   90.00
#
_symmetry.space_group_name_H-M   'P 1'
#
loop_
_entity.id
_entity.type
_entity.pdbx_description
1 polymer ?
#
loop_
_entity_poly.entity_id
_entity_poly.type
_entity_poly.pdbx_seq_one_letter_code
_entity_poly.pdbx_strand_id
1 'polypeptide(L)'
;MVWAAISSKGIIGPFFREQTINAAKYLGSLDEIVSIHYALDDHWNASWFMQDGARPRRTPAVFDFLSEQFNDRVIALDYDKHTGSGMASLFARLDAM
;
A
#
# COMPACT_ATOMS: atom_id res chain seq x y z
N MET A 1 -1.92 -8.55 -17.77
CA MET A 1 -1.37 -8.91 -16.44
C MET A 1 -2.50 -9.11 -15.45
N VAL A 2 -2.27 -9.89 -14.40
CA VAL A 2 -3.20 -10.07 -13.28
C VAL A 2 -2.63 -9.36 -12.06
N TRP A 3 -3.51 -8.69 -11.32
CA TRP A 3 -3.17 -8.07 -10.04
C TRP A 3 -4.24 -8.41 -8.99
N ALA A 4 -3.82 -8.64 -7.75
CA ALA A 4 -4.71 -8.93 -6.64
C ALA A 4 -4.06 -8.47 -5.33
N ALA A 5 -4.88 -8.14 -4.35
CA ALA A 5 -4.45 -8.03 -2.96
C ALA A 5 -4.97 -9.23 -2.17
N ILE A 6 -4.27 -9.56 -1.09
CA ILE A 6 -4.61 -10.65 -0.19
C ILE A 6 -4.59 -10.11 1.22
N SER A 7 -5.64 -10.39 1.99
CA SER A 7 -5.74 -10.09 3.41
C SER A 7 -6.17 -11.33 4.19
N SER A 8 -6.22 -11.24 5.51
CA SER A 8 -6.78 -12.30 6.36
C SER A 8 -8.28 -12.54 6.12
N LYS A 9 -8.99 -11.59 5.51
CA LYS A 9 -10.41 -11.70 5.15
C LYS A 9 -10.63 -12.39 3.79
N GLY A 10 -9.58 -12.52 2.98
CA GLY A 10 -9.65 -13.19 1.69
C GLY A 10 -8.84 -12.47 0.61
N ILE A 11 -9.19 -12.76 -0.64
CA ILE A 11 -8.55 -12.20 -1.83
C ILE A 11 -9.42 -11.04 -2.35
N ILE A 12 -8.80 -9.90 -2.62
CA ILE A 12 -9.42 -8.75 -3.29
C ILE A 12 -8.96 -8.73 -4.75
N GLY A 13 -9.91 -8.89 -5.67
CA GLY A 13 -9.67 -9.18 -7.08
C GLY A 13 -9.96 -10.65 -7.41
N PRO A 14 -9.24 -11.28 -8.36
CA PRO A 14 -8.17 -10.74 -9.21
C PRO A 14 -8.68 -9.75 -10.28
N PHE A 15 -7.87 -8.74 -10.56
CA PHE A 15 -8.12 -7.74 -11.60
C PHE A 15 -7.25 -8.02 -12.82
N PHE A 16 -7.90 -8.12 -13.99
CA PHE A 16 -7.22 -8.29 -15.26
C PHE A 16 -6.94 -6.91 -15.87
N ARG A 17 -5.68 -6.67 -16.23
CA ARG A 17 -5.24 -5.41 -16.84
C ARG A 17 -4.57 -5.73 -18.17
N GLU A 18 -5.11 -5.22 -19.26
CA GLU A 18 -4.58 -5.48 -20.61
C GLU A 18 -3.29 -4.69 -20.89
N GLN A 19 -3.17 -3.50 -20.30
CA GLN A 19 -2.06 -2.59 -20.56
C GLN A 19 -1.01 -2.66 -19.45
N THR A 20 0.23 -2.27 -19.80
CA THR A 20 1.30 -2.06 -18.82
C THR A 20 0.87 -1.04 -17.76
N ILE A 21 1.16 -1.36 -16.49
CA ILE A 21 0.83 -0.54 -15.34
C ILE A 21 1.94 0.49 -15.14
N ASN A 22 1.59 1.76 -15.31
CA ASN A 22 2.39 2.90 -14.88
C ASN A 22 1.89 3.39 -13.51
N ALA A 23 2.52 4.41 -12.94
CA ALA A 23 2.19 4.92 -11.61
C ALA A 23 0.72 5.40 -11.51
N ALA A 24 0.21 6.11 -12.52
CA ALA A 24 -1.17 6.61 -12.51
C ALA A 24 -2.21 5.47 -12.51
N LYS A 25 -1.99 4.44 -13.35
CA LYS A 25 -2.86 3.25 -13.37
C LYS A 25 -2.73 2.41 -12.10
N TYR A 26 -1.53 2.39 -11.50
CA TYR A 26 -1.31 1.72 -10.23
C TYR A 26 -2.09 2.43 -9.12
N LEU A 27 -2.04 3.76 -9.07
CA LEU A 27 -2.79 4.56 -8.11
C LEU A 27 -4.29 4.31 -8.20
N GLY A 28 -4.86 4.30 -9.42
CA GLY A 28 -6.28 3.95 -9.59
C GLY A 28 -6.61 2.51 -9.17
N SER A 29 -5.67 1.57 -9.31
CA SER A 29 -5.88 0.20 -8.81
C SER A 29 -5.77 0.11 -7.27
N LEU A 30 -4.94 0.95 -6.65
CA LEU A 30 -4.88 1.07 -5.19
C LEU A 30 -6.18 1.63 -4.62
N ASP A 31 -6.72 2.69 -5.22
CA ASP A 31 -8.00 3.29 -4.82
C ASP A 31 -9.16 2.28 -4.85
N GLU A 32 -9.23 1.49 -5.92
CA GLU A 32 -10.22 0.40 -6.08
C GLU A 32 -10.08 -0.64 -4.95
N ILE A 33 -8.85 -1.09 -4.65
CA ILE A 33 -8.63 -2.10 -3.60
C ILE A 33 -8.85 -1.55 -2.19
N VAL A 34 -8.43 -0.33 -1.91
CA VAL A 34 -8.65 0.30 -0.60
C VAL A 34 -10.15 0.43 -0.33
N SER A 35 -10.92 0.87 -1.32
CA SER A 35 -12.38 0.95 -1.23
C SER A 35 -13.02 -0.41 -0.94
N ILE A 36 -12.57 -1.48 -1.61
CA ILE A 36 -13.07 -2.84 -1.34
C ILE A 36 -12.64 -3.32 0.05
N HIS A 37 -11.39 -3.06 0.46
CA HIS A 37 -10.88 -3.44 1.77
C HIS A 37 -11.70 -2.80 2.90
N TYR A 38 -12.06 -1.51 2.76
CA TYR A 38 -12.90 -0.81 3.73
C TYR A 38 -14.30 -1.39 3.85
N ALA A 39 -14.85 -1.95 2.77
CA ALA A 39 -16.14 -2.61 2.79
C ALA A 39 -16.09 -4.04 3.36
N LEU A 40 -14.93 -4.69 3.34
CA LEU A 40 -14.75 -6.09 3.76
C LEU A 40 -14.27 -6.26 5.20
N ASP A 41 -13.56 -5.27 5.75
CA ASP A 41 -12.96 -5.36 7.08
C ASP A 41 -13.32 -4.18 7.97
N ASP A 42 -14.12 -4.45 9.02
CA ASP A 42 -14.46 -3.48 10.06
C ASP A 42 -13.23 -2.94 10.81
N HIS A 43 -12.08 -3.61 10.70
CA HIS A 43 -10.80 -3.23 11.32
C HIS A 43 -9.78 -2.73 10.28
N TRP A 44 -10.24 -2.19 9.14
CA TRP A 44 -9.37 -1.70 8.08
C TRP A 44 -8.31 -0.70 8.57
N ASN A 45 -8.66 0.12 9.56
CA ASN A 45 -7.78 1.17 10.11
C ASN A 45 -6.57 0.62 10.88
N ALA A 46 -6.54 -0.67 11.21
CA ALA A 46 -5.40 -1.35 11.80
C ALA A 46 -4.55 -2.12 10.78
N SER A 47 -4.98 -2.15 9.52
CA SER A 47 -4.33 -2.94 8.47
C SER A 47 -2.97 -2.36 8.07
N TRP A 48 -2.06 -3.28 7.75
CA TRP A 48 -0.75 -2.98 7.16
C TRP A 48 -0.80 -3.19 5.65
N PHE A 49 -0.25 -2.25 4.89
CA PHE A 49 -0.10 -2.39 3.44
C PHE A 49 1.32 -2.86 3.09
N MET A 50 1.44 -3.83 2.19
CA MET A 50 2.73 -4.33 1.72
C MET A 50 2.79 -4.36 0.19
N GLN A 51 3.89 -3.87 -0.36
CA GLN A 51 4.17 -3.94 -1.80
C GLN A 51 5.66 -4.15 -2.07
N ASP A 52 5.99 -4.64 -3.28
CA ASP A 52 7.39 -4.75 -3.72
C ASP A 52 8.00 -3.39 -4.12
N GLY A 53 9.27 -3.40 -4.53
CA GLY A 53 10.03 -2.22 -4.93
C GLY A 53 9.93 -1.80 -6.41
N ALA A 54 8.94 -2.23 -7.19
CA ALA A 54 8.85 -1.87 -8.60
C ALA A 54 8.66 -0.36 -8.81
N ARG A 55 9.19 0.18 -9.91
CA ARG A 55 9.23 1.63 -10.17
C ARG A 55 7.85 2.32 -10.10
N PRO A 56 6.77 1.78 -10.70
CA PRO A 56 5.45 2.42 -10.61
C PRO A 56 4.90 2.53 -9.19
N ARG A 57 5.41 1.72 -8.25
CA ARG A 57 4.96 1.63 -6.86
C ARG A 57 5.69 2.59 -5.91
N ARG A 58 6.80 3.19 -6.38
CA ARG A 58 7.70 4.05 -5.58
C ARG A 58 7.70 5.51 -6.02
N THR A 59 6.65 5.96 -6.68
CA THR A 59 6.52 7.38 -7.03
C THR A 59 5.95 8.17 -5.84
N PRO A 60 6.30 9.46 -5.69
CA PRO A 60 5.76 10.32 -4.62
C PRO A 60 4.24 10.21 -4.47
N ALA A 61 3.48 10.36 -5.57
CA ALA A 61 2.01 10.27 -5.54
C ALA A 61 1.45 8.94 -5.01
N VAL A 62 2.19 7.84 -5.17
CA VAL A 62 1.78 6.53 -4.62
C VAL A 62 2.08 6.48 -3.14
N PHE A 63 3.22 7.00 -2.70
CA PHE A 63 3.55 7.07 -1.28
C PHE A 63 2.67 8.05 -0.52
N ASP A 64 2.32 9.20 -1.10
CA ASP A 64 1.38 10.16 -0.53
C ASP A 64 0.03 9.50 -0.29
N PHE A 65 -0.52 8.83 -1.31
CA PHE A 65 -1.76 8.06 -1.19
C PHE A 65 -1.67 6.97 -0.12
N LEU A 66 -0.59 6.19 -0.09
CA LEU A 66 -0.42 5.15 0.94
C LEU A 66 -0.30 5.74 2.34
N SER A 67 0.34 6.91 2.50
CA SER A 67 0.42 7.63 3.76
C SER A 67 -0.94 8.12 4.23
N GLU A 68 -1.79 8.60 3.32
CA GLU A 68 -3.14 9.03 3.64
C GLU A 68 -4.02 7.87 4.12
N GLN A 69 -3.91 6.69 3.48
CA GLN A 69 -4.76 5.54 3.79
C GLN A 69 -4.24 4.70 4.97
N PHE A 70 -2.92 4.52 5.08
CA PHE A 70 -2.30 3.57 6.02
C PHE A 70 -1.35 4.21 7.04
N ASN A 71 -1.01 5.50 6.87
CA ASN A 71 -0.04 6.20 7.72
C ASN A 71 1.28 5.41 7.83
N ASP A 72 1.85 5.29 9.03
CA ASP A 72 3.09 4.52 9.29
C ASP A 72 2.96 2.99 9.04
N ARG A 73 1.78 2.47 8.67
CA ARG A 73 1.53 1.04 8.47
C ARG A 73 1.82 0.56 7.04
N VAL A 74 2.94 0.99 6.48
CA VAL A 74 3.36 0.63 5.12
C VAL A 74 4.70 -0.09 5.13
N ILE A 75 4.74 -1.25 4.46
CA ILE A 75 5.94 -2.05 4.21
C ILE A 75 6.25 -1.94 2.71
N ALA A 76 7.10 -0.99 2.35
CA ALA A 76 7.51 -0.76 0.97
C ALA A 76 8.94 -0.21 0.90
N LEU A 77 9.64 -0.53 -0.19
CA LEU A 77 11.00 -0.02 -0.43
C LEU A 77 10.98 1.50 -0.63
N ASP A 78 11.86 2.22 0.07
CA ASP A 78 12.05 3.69 0.03
C ASP A 78 10.88 4.52 0.58
N TYR A 79 9.88 3.90 1.22
CA TYR A 79 8.73 4.63 1.78
C TYR A 79 9.17 5.60 2.89
N ASP A 80 10.04 5.12 3.78
CA ASP A 80 10.61 5.89 4.89
C ASP A 80 11.42 7.10 4.44
N LYS A 81 12.11 6.98 3.30
CA LYS A 81 12.86 8.10 2.72
C LYS A 81 11.95 9.20 2.18
N HIS A 82 10.71 8.86 1.83
CA HIS A 82 9.72 9.81 1.33
C HIS A 82 8.90 10.44 2.46
N THR A 83 8.36 9.63 3.38
CA THR A 83 7.45 10.11 4.42
C THR A 83 8.13 10.44 5.75
N GLY A 84 9.37 9.99 5.95
CA GLY A 84 10.00 9.98 7.28
C GLY A 84 9.36 8.98 8.24
N SER A 85 8.52 8.07 7.74
CA SER A 85 7.73 7.14 8.53
C SER A 85 7.70 5.71 7.94
N GLY A 86 6.91 4.79 8.50
CA GLY A 86 6.88 3.39 8.05
C GLY A 86 7.69 2.43 8.93
N MET A 87 7.81 1.17 8.52
CA MET A 87 8.38 0.10 9.35
C MET A 87 9.76 0.42 9.93
N ALA A 88 10.68 0.93 9.11
CA ALA A 88 12.04 1.26 9.57
C ALA A 88 12.02 2.32 10.68
N SER A 89 11.15 3.34 10.55
CA SER A 89 10.98 4.37 11.57
C SER A 89 10.30 3.84 12.85
N LEU A 90 9.39 2.87 12.71
CA LEU A 90 8.73 2.25 13.86
C LEU A 90 9.75 1.49 14.73
N PHE A 91 10.64 0.72 14.10
CA PHE A 91 11.71 0.04 14.84
C PHE A 91 12.66 1.02 15.53
N ALA A 92 13.06 2.09 14.84
CA ALA A 92 13.89 3.12 15.46
C ALA A 92 13.23 3.79 16.67
N ARG A 93 11.90 3.96 16.67
CA ARG A 93 11.14 4.49 17.82
C ARG A 93 11.05 3.47 18.97
N LEU A 94 10.92 2.18 18.66
CA LEU A 94 10.89 1.11 19.66
C LEU A 94 12.25 0.92 20.34
N ASP A 95 13.35 1.04 19.59
CA ASP A 95 14.71 0.93 20.12
C ASP A 95 15.10 2.12 21.03
N ALA A 96 14.34 3.23 20.97
CA ALA A 96 14.56 4.43 21.77
C ALA A 96 13.75 4.45 23.10
N MET A 97 12.95 3.41 23.39
CA MET A 97 12.16 3.25 24.62
C MET A 97 12.85 2.30 25.60
#